data_AF-A0A0G2FPE3-F1
#
_entry.id   AF-A0A0G2FPE3-F1
#
_cell.length_a   1.000
_cell.length_b   1.000
_cell.length_c   1.000
_cell.angle_alpha   90.00
_cell.angle_beta   90.00
_cell.angle_gamma   90.00
#
_symmetry.space_group_name_H-M   'P 1'
#
loop_
_entity.id
_entity.type
_entity.pdbx_description
1 polymer ?
#
loop_
_entity_poly.entity_id
_entity_poly.type
_entity_poly.pdbx_seq_one_letter_code
_entity_poly.pdbx_strand_id
1 'polypeptide(L)'
;MYYSSSSSQRNCAAVVVGGGPAGITVLGNLLEQQDKLPAQRLLWVDPHFRAGRVNARYREVPSNTAVKLFLAWAEATTPLRQIVEKTPQPNAATALRELPQDTGCELSKAADLCLMLTDGLTRHDHVQPQMGKVTQAVFDKQTKHWTVSLDDGAPVVTPNVVLCTGSSPVTQPLPIFDQLQDLRLRSLHLDTALTPSILAKTFDPEAPATVAVVGASHSAILVLRNLYNLASSSHPHLRVKWFTRNKLRYAEYMDGWILRDNTGLKGEAAQWARQNLEDATFAQSPVSRYIKQVWTASGDEDAAYRRELPGCSHVVQAVGYKRDPLPQLAITDGAGAPAEPLDVIYDNLSGRFVRSVPAGSAATSMSSTASGEQHAEGDEKEFVPGLFGAGIAFPERVTDPYGNVEYAVGFFKFMKFARRVVPEWVTRT
;
A
#
# COMPACT_ATOMS: atom_id res chain seq x y z
N MET A 1 -22.23 -24.23 40.84
CA MET A 1 -21.56 -23.00 40.33
C MET A 1 -22.00 -22.81 38.90
N TYR A 2 -22.83 -21.82 38.64
CA TYR A 2 -23.24 -21.45 37.29
C TYR A 2 -22.08 -20.73 36.60
N TYR A 3 -21.51 -21.32 35.56
CA TYR A 3 -20.70 -20.57 34.61
C TYR A 3 -21.66 -19.74 33.75
N SER A 4 -21.83 -18.48 34.10
CA SER A 4 -22.34 -17.48 33.16
C SER A 4 -21.17 -17.06 32.27
N SER A 5 -21.04 -17.69 31.10
CA SER A 5 -20.20 -17.19 30.01
C SER A 5 -21.09 -16.54 28.96
N SER A 6 -21.77 -15.47 29.35
CA SER A 6 -22.24 -14.48 28.37
C SER A 6 -21.05 -13.61 28.01
N SER A 7 -20.20 -14.05 27.07
CA SER A 7 -19.40 -13.10 26.31
C SER A 7 -20.40 -12.36 25.41
N SER A 8 -20.85 -11.18 25.81
CA SER A 8 -21.75 -10.39 24.98
C SER A 8 -21.06 -10.11 23.64
N GLN A 9 -21.50 -10.79 22.57
CA GLN A 9 -21.06 -10.49 21.21
C GLN A 9 -21.31 -9.00 20.94
N ARG A 10 -20.25 -8.29 20.55
CA ARG A 10 -20.36 -6.86 20.20
C ARG A 10 -20.85 -6.77 18.76
N ASN A 11 -21.87 -5.95 18.50
CA ASN A 11 -22.37 -5.70 17.16
C ASN A 11 -21.92 -4.33 16.66
N CYS A 12 -21.53 -4.23 15.38
CA CYS A 12 -21.20 -2.96 14.73
C CYS A 12 -21.59 -2.98 13.24
N ALA A 13 -21.71 -1.82 12.61
CA ALA A 13 -22.10 -1.73 11.20
C ALA A 13 -20.99 -2.14 10.23
N ALA A 14 -19.73 -1.89 10.60
CA ALA A 14 -18.58 -2.37 9.87
C ALA A 14 -17.36 -2.51 10.79
N VAL A 15 -16.49 -3.45 10.45
CA VAL A 15 -15.13 -3.53 10.97
C VAL A 15 -14.15 -3.06 9.88
N VAL A 16 -13.41 -1.98 10.16
CA VAL A 16 -12.33 -1.48 9.29
C VAL A 16 -10.99 -1.98 9.83
N VAL A 17 -10.24 -2.73 9.01
CA VAL A 17 -8.98 -3.38 9.40
C VAL A 17 -7.79 -2.61 8.83
N GLY A 18 -7.07 -1.89 9.69
CA GLY A 18 -5.86 -1.13 9.38
C GLY A 18 -6.02 0.37 9.62
N GLY A 19 -5.04 0.96 10.28
CA GLY A 19 -4.99 2.37 10.71
C GLY A 19 -4.07 3.26 9.86
N GLY A 20 -3.72 2.79 8.66
CA GLY A 20 -2.99 3.60 7.67
C GLY A 20 -3.88 4.57 6.89
N PRO A 21 -3.33 5.27 5.88
CA PRO A 21 -4.07 6.25 5.07
C PRO A 21 -5.36 5.68 4.45
N ALA A 22 -5.36 4.41 4.06
CA ALA A 22 -6.55 3.74 3.50
C ALA A 22 -7.66 3.55 4.54
N GLY A 23 -7.34 3.12 5.76
CA GLY A 23 -8.32 2.96 6.83
C GLY A 23 -8.93 4.30 7.27
N ILE A 24 -8.10 5.34 7.40
CA ILE A 24 -8.56 6.72 7.66
C ILE A 24 -9.53 7.17 6.55
N THR A 25 -9.18 6.89 5.29
CA THR A 25 -10.02 7.23 4.13
C THR A 25 -11.37 6.52 4.19
N VAL A 26 -11.37 5.20 4.43
CA VAL A 26 -12.58 4.38 4.51
C VAL A 26 -13.47 4.86 5.65
N LEU A 27 -12.92 5.11 6.84
CA LEU A 27 -13.67 5.63 7.98
C LEU A 27 -14.33 6.97 7.67
N GLY A 28 -13.58 7.92 7.10
CA GLY A 28 -14.15 9.22 6.73
C GLY A 28 -15.35 9.10 5.79
N ASN A 29 -15.29 8.18 4.83
CA ASN A 29 -16.38 7.93 3.88
C ASN A 29 -17.55 7.15 4.49
N LEU A 30 -17.30 6.16 5.34
CA LEU A 30 -18.37 5.45 6.07
C LEU A 30 -19.13 6.39 6.99
N LEU A 31 -18.44 7.31 7.67
CA LEU A 31 -19.04 8.33 8.50
C LEU A 31 -19.87 9.34 7.70
N GLU A 32 -19.57 9.61 6.42
CA GLU A 32 -20.49 10.39 5.56
C GLU A 32 -21.78 9.64 5.23
N GLN A 33 -21.78 8.30 5.34
CA GLN A 33 -22.95 7.46 5.12
C GLN A 33 -23.61 7.03 6.44
N GLN A 34 -23.30 7.70 7.56
CA GLN A 34 -23.70 7.29 8.91
C GLN A 34 -25.22 7.04 9.03
N ASP A 35 -26.04 7.89 8.44
CA ASP A 35 -27.51 7.79 8.49
C ASP A 35 -28.06 6.56 7.74
N LYS A 36 -27.25 5.92 6.89
CA LYS A 36 -27.60 4.72 6.12
C LYS A 36 -27.06 3.45 6.76
N LEU A 37 -26.21 3.53 7.78
CA LEU A 37 -25.63 2.36 8.42
C LEU A 37 -26.64 1.71 9.39
N PRO A 38 -26.76 0.37 9.40
CA PRO A 38 -27.74 -0.33 10.24
C PRO A 38 -27.44 -0.21 11.74
N ALA A 39 -26.18 0.03 12.10
CA ALA A 39 -25.76 0.33 13.46
C ALA A 39 -24.92 1.62 13.46
N GLN A 40 -25.08 2.44 14.48
CA GLN A 40 -24.40 3.74 14.55
C GLN A 40 -22.92 3.64 14.96
N ARG A 41 -22.32 2.44 15.00
CA ARG A 41 -20.94 2.25 15.45
C ARG A 41 -20.11 1.51 14.42
N LEU A 42 -18.93 2.05 14.15
CA LEU A 42 -17.85 1.47 13.36
C LEU A 42 -16.77 0.95 14.30
N LEU A 43 -16.32 -0.29 14.12
CA LEU A 43 -15.13 -0.78 14.80
C LEU A 43 -13.92 -0.52 13.91
N TRP A 44 -12.91 0.19 14.43
CA TRP A 44 -11.64 0.38 13.73
C TRP A 44 -10.56 -0.40 14.44
N VAL A 45 -9.89 -1.30 13.73
CA VAL A 45 -8.86 -2.19 14.30
C VAL A 45 -7.52 -1.86 13.66
N ASP A 46 -6.53 -1.51 14.47
CA ASP A 46 -5.14 -1.37 14.03
C ASP A 46 -4.19 -1.80 15.15
N PRO A 47 -3.02 -2.38 14.84
CA PRO A 47 -2.12 -2.82 15.91
C PRO A 47 -1.50 -1.68 16.72
N HIS A 48 -1.46 -0.44 16.20
CA HIS A 48 -0.74 0.65 16.85
C HIS A 48 -1.44 2.02 16.81
N PHE A 49 -2.36 2.28 15.88
CA PHE A 49 -2.90 3.61 15.55
C PHE A 49 -1.81 4.66 15.33
N ARG A 50 -0.82 4.30 14.50
CA ARG A 50 0.36 5.12 14.19
C ARG A 50 0.51 5.39 12.71
N ALA A 51 -0.60 5.59 11.99
CA ALA A 51 -0.63 5.91 10.55
C ALA A 51 0.02 4.85 9.64
N GLY A 52 0.16 3.60 10.11
CA GLY A 52 0.75 2.51 9.34
C GLY A 52 2.19 2.76 8.88
N ARG A 53 2.56 2.17 7.73
CA ARG A 53 3.95 2.11 7.27
C ARG A 53 4.53 3.47 6.85
N VAL A 54 3.70 4.42 6.39
CA VAL A 54 4.20 5.77 6.00
C VAL A 54 4.89 6.47 7.18
N ASN A 55 4.31 6.37 8.37
CA ASN A 55 4.90 6.91 9.59
C ASN A 55 6.01 6.01 10.15
N ALA A 56 5.83 4.68 10.11
CA ALA A 56 6.79 3.77 10.72
C ALA A 56 8.12 3.66 9.95
N ARG A 57 8.11 3.87 8.62
CA ARG A 57 9.26 3.54 7.75
C ARG A 57 9.63 4.61 6.73
N TYR A 58 8.73 5.55 6.38
CA TYR A 58 8.93 6.43 5.22
C TYR A 58 8.98 7.91 5.54
N ARG A 59 9.23 8.32 6.80
CA ARG A 59 9.23 9.75 7.18
C ARG A 59 10.27 10.59 6.41
N GLU A 60 11.46 10.03 6.13
CA GLU A 60 12.54 10.72 5.39
C GLU A 60 12.43 10.55 3.86
N VAL A 61 11.38 9.90 3.37
CA VAL A 61 11.19 9.68 1.92
C VAL A 61 10.51 10.90 1.31
N PRO A 62 11.03 11.49 0.22
CA PRO A 62 10.33 12.55 -0.49
C PRO A 62 9.08 12.00 -1.19
N SER A 63 7.97 12.71 -1.09
CA SER A 63 6.72 12.33 -1.73
C SER A 63 6.77 12.56 -3.23
N ASN A 64 6.17 11.63 -3.98
CA ASN A 64 5.80 11.83 -5.38
C ASN A 64 4.41 12.49 -5.54
N THR A 65 3.71 12.69 -4.42
CA THR A 65 2.40 13.34 -4.32
C THR A 65 2.60 14.81 -3.96
N ALA A 66 1.95 15.71 -4.70
CA ALA A 66 2.00 17.14 -4.42
C ALA A 66 1.35 17.49 -3.08
N VAL A 67 1.89 18.47 -2.36
CA VAL A 67 1.42 18.90 -1.04
C VAL A 67 -0.10 19.15 -1.01
N LYS A 68 -0.64 19.87 -2.01
CA LYS A 68 -2.07 20.18 -2.10
C LYS A 68 -2.97 18.94 -2.09
N LEU A 69 -2.48 17.80 -2.57
CA LEU A 69 -3.25 16.56 -2.63
C LEU A 69 -3.35 15.88 -1.25
N PHE A 70 -2.41 16.12 -0.33
CA PHE A 70 -2.54 15.68 1.06
C PHE A 70 -3.61 16.49 1.81
N LEU A 71 -3.65 17.81 1.60
CA LEU A 71 -4.70 18.67 2.15
C LEU A 71 -6.07 18.32 1.58
N ALA A 72 -6.17 18.19 0.25
CA ALA A 72 -7.41 17.77 -0.42
C ALA A 72 -7.89 16.39 0.07
N TRP A 73 -6.97 15.48 0.37
CA TRP A 73 -7.29 14.19 0.99
C TRP A 73 -7.87 14.33 2.40
N ALA A 74 -7.24 15.13 3.28
CA ALA A 74 -7.69 15.31 4.65
C ALA A 74 -9.02 16.07 4.79
N GLU A 75 -9.37 16.90 3.81
CA GLU A 75 -10.57 17.74 3.83
C GLU A 75 -11.70 17.23 2.93
N ALA A 76 -11.50 16.07 2.29
CA ALA A 76 -12.41 15.53 1.28
C ALA A 76 -13.78 15.09 1.82
N THR A 77 -13.84 14.67 3.09
CA THR A 77 -15.07 14.24 3.76
C THR A 77 -15.38 15.16 4.93
N THR A 78 -16.66 15.36 5.22
CA THR A 78 -17.10 16.23 6.31
C THR A 78 -16.50 15.85 7.67
N PRO A 79 -16.48 14.57 8.09
CA PRO A 79 -15.88 14.17 9.37
C PRO A 79 -14.39 14.49 9.47
N LEU A 80 -13.61 14.21 8.42
CA LEU A 80 -12.16 14.50 8.43
C LEU A 80 -11.88 16.01 8.40
N ARG A 81 -12.66 16.77 7.61
CA ARG A 81 -12.56 18.24 7.56
C ARG A 81 -12.82 18.86 8.93
N GLN A 82 -13.86 18.40 9.64
CA GLN A 82 -14.14 18.89 10.99
C GLN A 82 -13.01 18.60 11.98
N ILE A 83 -12.31 17.46 11.85
CA ILE A 83 -11.11 17.19 12.66
C ILE A 83 -10.02 18.21 12.35
N VAL A 84 -9.76 18.50 11.07
CA VAL A 84 -8.78 19.53 10.66
C VAL A 84 -9.15 20.91 11.22
N GLU A 85 -10.41 21.31 11.14
CA GLU A 85 -10.92 22.62 11.59
C GLU A 85 -10.86 22.77 13.12
N LYS A 86 -11.19 21.71 13.87
CA LYS A 86 -11.22 21.74 15.34
C LYS A 86 -9.86 21.55 16.00
N THR A 87 -8.85 21.05 15.27
CA THR A 87 -7.51 20.86 15.83
C THR A 87 -6.83 22.23 16.06
N PRO A 88 -6.39 22.56 17.28
CA PRO A 88 -5.72 23.84 17.56
C PRO A 88 -4.52 24.09 16.65
N GLN A 89 -4.28 25.35 16.28
CA GLN A 89 -3.17 25.74 15.41
C GLN A 89 -1.98 26.26 16.25
N PRO A 90 -0.72 26.06 15.82
CA PRO A 90 -0.30 25.36 14.59
C PRO A 90 -0.48 23.83 14.70
N ASN A 91 -0.81 23.19 13.57
CA ASN A 91 -0.99 21.73 13.47
C ASN A 91 -0.44 21.17 12.15
N ALA A 92 -0.60 19.86 11.92
CA ALA A 92 -0.07 19.20 10.74
C ALA A 92 -0.64 19.74 9.42
N ALA A 93 -1.91 20.14 9.39
CA ALA A 93 -2.53 20.74 8.21
C ALA A 93 -2.00 22.16 7.95
N THR A 94 -1.85 23.01 8.97
CA THR A 94 -1.27 24.34 8.78
C THR A 94 0.19 24.25 8.31
N ALA A 95 0.97 23.33 8.85
CA ALA A 95 2.34 23.09 8.40
C ALA A 95 2.42 22.67 6.92
N LEU A 96 1.45 21.90 6.41
CA LEU A 96 1.36 21.56 4.98
C LEU A 96 0.91 22.75 4.12
N ARG A 97 0.04 23.63 4.63
CA ARG A 97 -0.40 24.85 3.90
C ARG A 97 0.74 25.84 3.67
N GLU A 98 1.73 25.86 4.54
CA GLU A 98 2.92 26.72 4.44
C GLU A 98 3.95 26.23 3.40
N LEU A 99 3.84 24.99 2.92
CA LEU A 99 4.75 24.44 1.91
C LEU A 99 4.33 24.80 0.47
N PRO A 100 5.22 24.70 -0.52
CA PRO A 100 4.84 24.88 -1.92
C PRO A 100 3.84 23.80 -2.35
N GLN A 101 2.69 24.23 -2.86
CA GLN A 101 1.51 23.37 -3.03
C GLN A 101 1.60 22.41 -4.22
N ASP A 102 2.38 22.74 -5.24
CA ASP A 102 2.51 21.98 -6.49
C ASP A 102 3.72 21.02 -6.53
N THR A 103 4.50 20.99 -5.45
CA THR A 103 5.67 20.10 -5.32
C THR A 103 5.44 19.01 -4.28
N GLY A 104 6.31 18.00 -4.25
CA GLY A 104 6.36 17.04 -3.16
C GLY A 104 6.88 17.66 -1.86
N CYS A 105 6.86 16.87 -0.79
CA CYS A 105 7.44 17.18 0.52
C CYS A 105 7.98 15.89 1.16
N GLU A 106 8.73 15.97 2.25
CA GLU A 106 9.03 14.77 3.05
C GLU A 106 7.73 14.12 3.56
N LEU A 107 7.61 12.81 3.42
CA LEU A 107 6.44 12.06 3.87
C LEU A 107 6.23 12.12 5.39
N SER A 108 7.19 12.61 6.17
CA SER A 108 7.02 13.02 7.56
C SER A 108 5.81 13.95 7.74
N LYS A 109 5.60 14.91 6.83
CA LYS A 109 4.48 15.86 6.86
C LYS A 109 3.13 15.18 6.63
N ALA A 110 3.08 14.26 5.66
CA ALA A 110 1.89 13.45 5.41
C ALA A 110 1.60 12.47 6.57
N ALA A 111 2.65 11.91 7.18
CA ALA A 111 2.53 11.06 8.36
C ALA A 111 1.96 11.83 9.55
N ASP A 112 2.41 13.05 9.80
CA ASP A 112 1.88 13.91 10.88
C ASP A 112 0.39 14.25 10.64
N LEU A 113 0.00 14.50 9.39
CA LEU A 113 -1.40 14.69 9.03
C LEU A 113 -2.24 13.43 9.31
N CYS A 114 -1.74 12.24 8.96
CA CYS A 114 -2.42 10.99 9.30
C CYS A 114 -2.54 10.77 10.81
N LEU A 115 -1.49 11.09 11.58
CA LEU A 115 -1.51 10.95 13.04
C LEU A 115 -2.55 11.88 13.66
N MET A 116 -2.62 13.14 13.20
CA MET A 116 -3.64 14.11 13.61
C MET A 116 -5.06 13.62 13.30
N LEU A 117 -5.30 13.10 12.09
CA LEU A 117 -6.61 12.56 11.72
C LEU A 117 -6.96 11.28 12.50
N THR A 118 -5.97 10.43 12.76
CA THR A 118 -6.15 9.23 13.59
C THR A 118 -6.59 9.62 14.99
N ASP A 119 -5.91 10.60 15.59
CA ASP A 119 -6.23 11.12 16.92
C ASP A 119 -7.68 11.66 16.98
N GLY A 120 -8.11 12.44 15.99
CA GLY A 120 -9.50 12.91 15.89
C GLY A 120 -10.51 11.77 15.70
N LEU A 121 -10.23 10.81 14.82
CA LEU A 121 -11.12 9.67 14.55
C LEU A 121 -11.28 8.75 15.77
N THR A 122 -10.21 8.53 16.55
CA THR A 122 -10.28 7.70 17.76
C THR A 122 -11.17 8.29 18.86
N ARG A 123 -11.48 9.59 18.79
CA ARG A 123 -12.40 10.29 19.71
C ARG A 123 -13.79 10.55 19.11
N HIS A 124 -14.04 10.09 17.89
CA HIS A 124 -15.32 10.31 17.23
C HIS A 124 -16.39 9.39 17.81
N ASP A 125 -17.57 9.91 18.14
CA ASP A 125 -18.63 9.19 18.88
C ASP A 125 -19.08 7.87 18.21
N HIS A 126 -19.02 7.83 16.89
CA HIS A 126 -19.39 6.67 16.08
C HIS A 126 -18.24 5.69 15.76
N VAL A 127 -17.01 5.98 16.21
CA VAL A 127 -15.84 5.14 15.97
C VAL A 127 -15.36 4.52 17.28
N GLN A 128 -15.32 3.20 17.33
CA GLN A 128 -14.70 2.46 18.43
C GLN A 128 -13.32 1.97 17.98
N PRO A 129 -12.22 2.59 18.45
CA PRO A 129 -10.88 2.05 18.20
C PRO A 129 -10.63 0.81 19.05
N GLN A 130 -9.99 -0.19 18.45
CA GLN A 130 -9.57 -1.42 19.10
C GLN A 130 -8.14 -1.70 18.66
N MET A 131 -7.19 -1.58 19.60
CA MET A 131 -5.80 -1.90 19.32
C MET A 131 -5.64 -3.43 19.25
N GLY A 132 -5.08 -3.93 18.15
CA GLY A 132 -4.91 -5.36 17.93
C GLY A 132 -4.89 -5.72 16.44
N LYS A 133 -4.88 -7.03 16.16
CA LYS A 133 -4.96 -7.60 14.82
C LYS A 133 -6.25 -8.38 14.68
N VAL A 134 -6.90 -8.23 13.53
CA VAL A 134 -7.91 -9.20 13.11
C VAL A 134 -7.19 -10.46 12.65
N THR A 135 -7.52 -11.59 13.27
CA THR A 135 -6.91 -12.90 12.99
C THR A 135 -7.76 -13.73 12.05
N GLN A 136 -9.09 -13.61 12.17
CA GLN A 136 -10.05 -14.37 11.37
C GLN A 136 -11.34 -13.57 11.15
N ALA A 137 -11.99 -13.77 10.00
CA ALA A 137 -13.36 -13.35 9.75
C ALA A 137 -14.13 -14.51 9.11
N VAL A 138 -15.23 -14.93 9.75
CA VAL A 138 -16.08 -16.04 9.29
C VAL A 138 -17.45 -15.51 8.88
N PHE A 139 -17.83 -15.70 7.63
CA PHE A 139 -19.16 -15.33 7.12
C PHE A 139 -20.16 -16.45 7.35
N ASP A 140 -21.29 -16.13 7.97
CA ASP A 140 -22.41 -17.06 8.17
C ASP A 140 -23.49 -16.82 7.11
N LYS A 141 -23.78 -17.85 6.30
CA LYS A 141 -24.75 -17.76 5.19
C LYS A 141 -26.20 -17.59 5.65
N GLN A 142 -26.57 -18.02 6.86
CA GLN A 142 -27.92 -17.89 7.39
C GLN A 142 -28.15 -16.49 7.94
N THR A 143 -27.24 -16.01 8.79
CA THR A 143 -27.38 -14.70 9.42
C THR A 143 -26.98 -13.56 8.49
N LYS A 144 -26.21 -13.85 7.43
CA LYS A 144 -25.60 -12.85 6.53
C LYS A 144 -24.66 -11.88 7.25
N HIS A 145 -24.02 -12.35 8.32
CA HIS A 145 -23.07 -11.57 9.11
C HIS A 145 -21.70 -12.26 9.18
N TRP A 146 -20.69 -11.44 9.38
CA TRP A 146 -19.34 -11.83 9.72
C TRP A 146 -19.17 -11.91 11.23
N THR A 147 -18.55 -12.98 11.72
CA THR A 147 -17.92 -13.01 13.05
C THR A 147 -16.43 -12.74 12.88
N VAL A 148 -15.95 -11.64 13.44
CA VAL A 148 -14.58 -11.17 13.32
C VAL A 148 -13.85 -11.40 14.63
N SER A 149 -12.81 -12.24 14.58
CA SER A 149 -11.94 -12.57 15.70
C SER A 149 -10.71 -11.69 15.71
N LEU A 150 -10.31 -11.29 16.91
CA LEU A 150 -9.11 -10.50 17.16
C LEU A 150 -8.06 -11.36 17.87
N ASP A 151 -6.80 -10.95 17.82
CA ASP A 151 -5.74 -11.51 18.66
C ASP A 151 -5.93 -11.18 20.14
N ASP A 152 -6.55 -10.04 20.44
CA ASP A 152 -6.96 -9.62 21.77
C ASP A 152 -8.37 -9.01 21.77
N GLY A 153 -9.18 -9.41 22.75
CA GLY A 153 -10.56 -8.99 22.95
C GLY A 153 -11.63 -9.93 22.40
N ALA A 154 -12.89 -9.63 22.75
CA ALA A 154 -14.03 -10.44 22.34
C ALA A 154 -14.33 -10.29 20.83
N PRO A 155 -14.75 -11.37 20.14
CA PRO A 155 -15.20 -11.34 18.75
C PRO A 155 -16.33 -10.33 18.52
N VAL A 156 -16.45 -9.86 17.28
CA VAL A 156 -17.41 -8.85 16.87
C VAL A 156 -18.24 -9.38 15.71
N VAL A 157 -19.55 -9.17 15.76
CA VAL A 157 -20.47 -9.52 14.70
C VAL A 157 -20.82 -8.28 13.88
N THR A 158 -20.74 -8.37 12.56
CA THR A 158 -20.94 -7.24 11.67
C THR A 158 -21.42 -7.67 10.29
N PRO A 159 -22.25 -6.89 9.58
CA PRO A 159 -22.54 -7.19 8.19
C PRO A 159 -21.35 -6.89 7.27
N ASN A 160 -20.40 -6.03 7.68
CA ASN A 160 -19.34 -5.53 6.80
C ASN A 160 -17.93 -5.64 7.39
N VAL A 161 -16.98 -6.11 6.58
CA VAL A 161 -15.55 -6.10 6.86
C VAL A 161 -14.83 -5.37 5.72
N VAL A 162 -14.07 -4.32 6.06
CA VAL A 162 -13.27 -3.56 5.10
C VAL A 162 -11.78 -3.73 5.38
N LEU A 163 -11.09 -4.40 4.46
CA LEU A 163 -9.67 -4.71 4.57
C LEU A 163 -8.82 -3.54 4.04
N CYS A 164 -8.06 -2.89 4.92
CA CYS A 164 -7.11 -1.82 4.64
C CYS A 164 -5.70 -2.20 5.13
N THR A 165 -5.31 -3.46 4.90
CA THR A 165 -4.17 -4.14 5.57
C THR A 165 -2.80 -3.58 5.19
N GLY A 166 -2.69 -2.84 4.10
CA GLY A 166 -1.43 -2.27 3.64
C GLY A 166 -0.54 -3.27 2.90
N SER A 167 0.67 -2.83 2.61
CA SER A 167 1.65 -3.59 1.83
C SER A 167 3.05 -3.36 2.38
N SER A 168 3.93 -4.34 2.14
CA SER A 168 5.34 -4.32 2.50
C SER A 168 6.22 -4.54 1.27
N PRO A 169 7.48 -4.06 1.26
CA PRO A 169 8.42 -4.38 0.20
C PRO A 169 8.50 -5.88 -0.06
N VAL A 170 8.69 -6.27 -1.31
CA VAL A 170 9.00 -7.66 -1.64
C VAL A 170 10.38 -8.00 -1.08
N THR A 171 10.43 -8.95 -0.16
CA THR A 171 11.66 -9.39 0.51
C THR A 171 12.13 -10.77 0.06
N GLN A 172 11.32 -11.51 -0.69
CA GLN A 172 11.77 -12.77 -1.29
C GLN A 172 12.98 -12.49 -2.20
N PRO A 173 14.11 -13.21 -2.04
CA PRO A 173 15.24 -13.16 -2.96
C PRO A 173 14.81 -13.38 -4.41
N LEU A 174 15.53 -12.81 -5.38
CA LEU A 174 15.36 -13.19 -6.78
C LEU A 174 15.72 -14.68 -6.93
N PRO A 175 15.04 -15.45 -7.81
CA PRO A 175 15.31 -16.88 -8.00
C PRO A 175 16.77 -17.21 -8.33
N ILE A 176 17.49 -16.31 -9.01
CA ILE A 176 18.91 -16.49 -9.31
C ILE A 176 19.80 -16.56 -8.07
N PHE A 177 19.36 -16.02 -6.92
CA PHE A 177 20.13 -16.10 -5.67
C PHE A 177 20.15 -17.52 -5.11
N ASP A 178 19.14 -18.34 -5.40
CA ASP A 178 19.13 -19.76 -5.02
C ASP A 178 20.20 -20.57 -5.77
N GLN A 179 20.70 -20.06 -6.90
CA GLN A 179 21.79 -20.66 -7.68
C GLN A 179 23.17 -20.07 -7.32
N LEU A 180 23.20 -19.04 -6.47
CA LEU A 180 24.39 -18.29 -6.07
C LEU A 180 24.62 -18.35 -4.55
N GLN A 181 24.27 -19.48 -3.92
CA GLN A 181 24.29 -19.64 -2.46
C GLN A 181 25.69 -19.52 -1.85
N ASP A 182 26.74 -19.76 -2.63
CA ASP A 182 28.13 -19.57 -2.19
C ASP A 182 28.48 -18.09 -1.97
N LEU A 183 27.68 -17.16 -2.51
CA LEU A 183 27.87 -15.74 -2.28
C LEU A 183 27.38 -15.33 -0.89
N ARG A 184 28.27 -14.74 -0.10
CA ARG A 184 27.92 -14.13 1.20
C ARG A 184 27.28 -12.74 1.05
N LEU A 185 26.23 -12.65 0.24
CA LEU A 185 25.48 -11.40 0.05
C LEU A 185 24.59 -11.11 1.24
N ARG A 186 24.78 -9.96 1.88
CA ARG A 186 23.90 -9.48 2.95
C ARG A 186 22.69 -8.77 2.35
N SER A 187 21.49 -9.12 2.82
CA SER A 187 20.28 -8.39 2.44
C SER A 187 20.27 -7.01 3.11
N LEU A 188 20.20 -5.95 2.30
CA LEU A 188 19.89 -4.60 2.74
C LEU A 188 18.40 -4.37 2.50
N HIS A 189 17.63 -4.30 3.59
CA HIS A 189 16.18 -4.12 3.51
C HIS A 189 15.82 -2.77 2.86
N LEU A 190 14.79 -2.75 2.01
CA LEU A 190 14.39 -1.54 1.27
C LEU A 190 14.06 -0.36 2.19
N ASP A 191 13.36 -0.60 3.30
CA ASP A 191 13.03 0.46 4.28
C ASP A 191 14.31 1.10 4.87
N THR A 192 15.35 0.32 5.14
CA THR A 192 16.65 0.81 5.61
C THR A 192 17.30 1.68 4.54
N ALA A 193 17.33 1.20 3.29
CA ALA A 193 17.92 1.92 2.15
C ALA A 193 17.20 3.23 1.80
N LEU A 194 15.91 3.33 2.12
CA LEU A 194 15.10 4.53 1.91
C LEU A 194 15.17 5.54 3.07
N THR A 195 15.82 5.20 4.18
CA THR A 195 15.91 6.05 5.38
C THR A 195 17.35 6.50 5.60
N PRO A 196 17.76 7.68 5.10
CA PRO A 196 19.15 8.16 5.18
C PRO A 196 19.76 8.07 6.58
N SER A 197 19.02 8.46 7.62
CA SER A 197 19.53 8.45 9.00
C SER A 197 19.87 7.05 9.55
N ILE A 198 19.18 6.01 9.05
CA ILE A 198 19.42 4.61 9.40
C ILE A 198 20.48 4.02 8.46
N LEU A 199 20.39 4.31 7.16
CA LEU A 199 21.32 3.82 6.16
C LEU A 199 22.76 4.21 6.48
N ALA A 200 22.98 5.45 6.95
CA ALA A 200 24.30 5.95 7.36
C ALA A 200 24.99 5.09 8.43
N LYS A 201 24.20 4.42 9.29
CA LYS A 201 24.68 3.55 10.37
C LYS A 201 24.82 2.08 9.96
N THR A 202 24.40 1.74 8.73
CA THR A 202 24.39 0.36 8.25
C THR A 202 25.76 -0.10 7.74
N PHE A 203 26.60 0.84 7.32
CA PHE A 203 27.93 0.58 6.80
C PHE A 203 28.98 1.18 7.73
N ASP A 204 30.07 0.42 7.94
CA ASP A 204 31.30 0.97 8.49
C ASP A 204 31.90 1.96 7.48
N PRO A 205 32.11 3.24 7.85
CA PRO A 205 32.72 4.28 7.00
C PRO A 205 34.05 3.88 6.35
N GLU A 206 34.87 3.10 7.06
CA GLU A 206 36.22 2.75 6.64
C GLU A 206 36.28 1.43 5.85
N ALA A 207 35.24 0.59 5.96
CA ALA A 207 35.22 -0.71 5.31
C ALA A 207 34.75 -0.61 3.84
N PRO A 208 35.36 -1.36 2.91
CA PRO A 208 34.85 -1.44 1.55
C PRO A 208 33.49 -2.15 1.53
N ALA A 209 32.53 -1.56 0.83
CA ALA A 209 31.22 -2.14 0.60
C ALA A 209 30.78 -1.87 -0.84
N THR A 210 30.31 -2.92 -1.52
CA THR A 210 29.63 -2.79 -2.82
C THR A 210 28.19 -3.25 -2.66
N VAL A 211 27.23 -2.37 -2.98
CA VAL A 211 25.79 -2.65 -2.88
C VAL A 211 25.21 -2.90 -4.27
N ALA A 212 24.60 -4.08 -4.47
CA ALA A 212 23.76 -4.35 -5.62
C ALA A 212 22.37 -3.73 -5.41
N VAL A 213 21.96 -2.80 -6.27
CA VAL A 213 20.61 -2.22 -6.26
C VAL A 213 19.85 -2.80 -7.44
N VAL A 214 18.78 -3.55 -7.18
CA VAL A 214 17.94 -4.14 -8.23
C VAL A 214 16.66 -3.32 -8.41
N GLY A 215 16.42 -2.88 -9.65
CA GLY A 215 15.21 -2.18 -10.05
C GLY A 215 15.47 -0.76 -10.52
N ALA A 216 14.46 -0.15 -11.14
CA ALA A 216 14.52 1.20 -11.71
C ALA A 216 13.26 2.03 -11.39
N SER A 217 12.50 1.60 -10.37
CA SER A 217 11.31 2.29 -9.88
C SER A 217 11.68 3.51 -9.04
N HIS A 218 10.68 4.31 -8.64
CA HIS A 218 10.89 5.47 -7.77
C HIS A 218 11.70 5.15 -6.51
N SER A 219 11.39 4.04 -5.82
CA SER A 219 12.17 3.61 -4.65
C SER A 219 13.61 3.25 -5.01
N ALA A 220 13.86 2.62 -6.16
CA ALA A 220 15.22 2.28 -6.59
C ALA A 220 16.06 3.55 -6.79
N ILE A 221 15.49 4.57 -7.45
CA ILE A 221 16.19 5.84 -7.69
C ILE A 221 16.52 6.56 -6.39
N LEU A 222 15.59 6.57 -5.42
CA LEU A 222 15.85 7.15 -4.10
C LEU A 222 16.94 6.37 -3.33
N VAL A 223 16.97 5.05 -3.44
CA VAL A 223 18.05 4.23 -2.86
C VAL A 223 19.40 4.56 -3.50
N LEU A 224 19.47 4.68 -4.83
CA LEU A 224 20.70 5.08 -5.53
C LEU A 224 21.17 6.47 -5.07
N ARG A 225 20.25 7.42 -4.93
CA ARG A 225 20.54 8.77 -4.42
C ARG A 225 21.10 8.72 -3.00
N ASN A 226 20.46 7.98 -2.11
CA ASN A 226 20.89 7.86 -0.72
C ASN A 226 22.27 7.20 -0.60
N LEU A 227 22.53 6.12 -1.34
CA LEU A 227 23.83 5.45 -1.37
C LEU A 227 24.92 6.34 -1.98
N TYR A 228 24.62 7.07 -3.05
CA TYR A 228 25.55 8.05 -3.61
C TYR A 228 25.90 9.15 -2.61
N ASN A 229 24.92 9.69 -1.89
CA ASN A 229 25.16 10.72 -0.87
C ASN A 229 26.10 10.21 0.23
N LEU A 230 25.93 8.96 0.69
CA LEU A 230 26.88 8.36 1.64
C LEU A 230 28.26 8.17 1.02
N ALA A 231 28.32 7.56 -0.17
CA ALA A 231 29.59 7.26 -0.84
C ALA A 231 30.44 8.50 -1.15
N SER A 232 29.79 9.62 -1.45
CA SER A 232 30.43 10.89 -1.79
C SER A 232 30.74 11.79 -0.59
N SER A 233 30.31 11.42 0.62
CA SER A 233 30.49 12.23 1.82
C SER A 233 31.22 11.54 2.96
N SER A 234 30.74 10.37 3.40
CA SER A 234 31.13 9.74 4.67
C SER A 234 31.63 8.32 4.50
N HIS A 235 31.34 7.66 3.38
CA HIS A 235 31.74 6.28 3.10
C HIS A 235 32.54 6.20 1.79
N PRO A 236 33.78 6.71 1.73
CA PRO A 236 34.53 6.87 0.47
C PRO A 236 34.82 5.54 -0.25
N HIS A 237 34.74 4.41 0.46
CA HIS A 237 34.91 3.05 -0.08
C HIS A 237 33.59 2.37 -0.49
N LEU A 238 32.44 3.03 -0.32
CA LEU A 238 31.14 2.52 -0.76
C LEU A 238 31.01 2.64 -2.29
N ARG A 239 30.58 1.56 -2.92
CA ARG A 239 30.29 1.49 -4.37
C ARG A 239 28.93 0.86 -4.59
N VAL A 240 28.33 1.15 -5.75
CA VAL A 240 27.01 0.66 -6.12
C VAL A 240 27.06 0.00 -7.49
N LYS A 241 26.43 -1.16 -7.62
CA LYS A 241 26.09 -1.76 -8.92
C LYS A 241 24.58 -1.70 -9.11
N TRP A 242 24.13 -0.93 -10.09
CA TRP A 242 22.71 -0.73 -10.36
C TRP A 242 22.23 -1.65 -11.48
N PHE A 243 21.44 -2.66 -11.13
CA PHE A 243 20.86 -3.63 -12.06
C PHE A 243 19.51 -3.13 -12.55
N THR A 244 19.43 -2.84 -13.85
CA THR A 244 18.21 -2.33 -14.50
C THR A 244 17.88 -3.05 -15.80
N ARG A 245 16.59 -3.35 -15.97
CA ARG A 245 16.03 -4.03 -17.14
C ARG A 245 15.57 -3.08 -18.24
N ASN A 246 15.17 -1.87 -17.86
CA ASN A 246 14.50 -0.92 -18.73
C ASN A 246 15.13 0.46 -18.59
N LYS A 247 15.04 1.25 -19.65
CA LYS A 247 15.28 2.69 -19.56
C LYS A 247 14.32 3.31 -18.56
N LEU A 248 14.78 4.39 -17.92
CA LEU A 248 13.96 5.15 -16.98
C LEU A 248 12.73 5.71 -17.69
N ARG A 249 11.57 5.59 -17.02
CA ARG A 249 10.30 6.12 -17.49
C ARG A 249 9.84 7.20 -16.54
N TYR A 250 9.35 8.29 -17.07
CA TYR A 250 8.90 9.45 -16.31
C TYR A 250 7.39 9.60 -16.43
N ALA A 251 6.79 10.18 -15.41
CA ALA A 251 5.43 10.64 -15.52
C ALA A 251 5.37 11.91 -16.38
N GLU A 252 4.38 12.00 -17.26
CA GLU A 252 4.21 13.13 -18.17
C GLU A 252 2.87 13.81 -17.87
N TYR A 253 2.91 15.10 -17.56
CA TYR A 253 1.72 15.88 -17.24
C TYR A 253 1.00 16.25 -18.53
N MET A 254 -0.24 15.77 -18.65
CA MET A 254 -1.14 16.03 -19.76
C MET A 254 -2.24 17.01 -19.31
N ASP A 255 -3.13 17.39 -20.23
CA ASP A 255 -4.27 18.23 -19.88
C ASP A 255 -5.28 17.46 -19.00
N GLY A 256 -5.26 17.73 -17.69
CA GLY A 256 -6.17 17.13 -16.70
C GLY A 256 -5.80 15.72 -16.22
N TRP A 257 -4.74 15.09 -16.72
CA TRP A 257 -4.28 13.76 -16.29
C TRP A 257 -2.75 13.60 -16.39
N ILE A 258 -2.22 12.46 -15.96
CA ILE A 258 -0.78 12.17 -15.97
C ILE A 258 -0.56 10.83 -16.68
N LEU A 259 0.24 10.81 -17.73
CA LEU A 259 0.68 9.58 -18.36
C LEU A 259 1.74 8.92 -17.47
N ARG A 260 1.63 7.60 -17.28
CA ARG A 260 2.46 6.83 -16.34
C ARG A 260 2.37 7.35 -14.90
N ASP A 261 1.17 7.67 -14.46
CA ASP A 261 0.89 8.30 -13.16
C ASP A 261 1.37 7.46 -11.96
N ASN A 262 1.29 6.13 -12.06
CA ASN A 262 1.68 5.21 -10.99
C ASN A 262 3.00 4.50 -11.28
N THR A 263 3.44 4.47 -12.54
CA THR A 263 4.62 3.72 -12.97
C THR A 263 5.83 4.59 -13.32
N GLY A 264 5.62 5.88 -13.62
CA GLY A 264 6.66 6.84 -13.99
C GLY A 264 7.30 7.54 -12.80
N LEU A 265 8.58 7.90 -12.94
CA LEU A 265 9.30 8.75 -11.99
C LEU A 265 8.69 10.15 -11.92
N LYS A 266 8.66 10.73 -10.71
CA LYS A 266 8.11 12.06 -10.39
C LYS A 266 8.95 12.80 -9.37
N GLY A 267 8.70 14.09 -9.23
CA GLY A 267 9.27 14.94 -8.18
C GLY A 267 10.80 14.86 -8.15
N GLU A 268 11.36 14.86 -6.95
CA GLU A 268 12.81 14.85 -6.76
C GLU A 268 13.50 13.63 -7.35
N ALA A 269 12.88 12.44 -7.31
CA ALA A 269 13.48 11.24 -7.89
C ALA A 269 13.60 11.37 -9.42
N ALA A 270 12.58 11.91 -10.09
CA ALA A 270 12.66 12.19 -11.52
C ALA A 270 13.74 13.21 -11.82
N GLN A 271 13.76 14.34 -11.09
CA GLN A 271 14.75 15.39 -11.30
C GLN A 271 16.18 14.86 -11.12
N TRP A 272 16.43 14.13 -10.04
CA TRP A 272 17.75 13.56 -9.76
C TRP A 272 18.16 12.52 -10.80
N ALA A 273 17.23 11.68 -11.25
CA ALA A 273 17.46 10.73 -12.33
C ALA A 273 17.85 11.41 -13.66
N ARG A 274 17.13 12.46 -14.07
CA ARG A 274 17.46 13.21 -15.30
C ARG A 274 18.87 13.81 -15.26
N GLN A 275 19.21 14.39 -14.12
CA GLN A 275 20.50 15.04 -13.91
C GLN A 275 21.67 14.05 -13.87
N ASN A 276 21.43 12.81 -13.45
CA ASN A 276 22.52 11.92 -13.06
C ASN A 276 22.53 10.55 -13.72
N LEU A 277 21.40 9.99 -14.16
CA LEU A 277 21.27 8.57 -14.51
C LEU A 277 20.82 8.31 -15.95
N GLU A 278 20.45 9.34 -16.72
CA GLU A 278 20.09 9.16 -18.12
C GLU A 278 21.32 8.88 -18.99
N ASP A 279 21.16 8.09 -20.06
CA ASP A 279 22.26 7.67 -20.93
C ASP A 279 23.12 8.86 -21.41
N ALA A 280 22.48 10.00 -21.71
CA ALA A 280 23.12 11.20 -22.22
C ALA A 280 23.89 11.99 -21.15
N THR A 281 23.62 11.77 -19.85
CA THR A 281 24.21 12.54 -18.74
C THR A 281 25.04 11.69 -17.78
N PHE A 282 24.79 10.38 -17.71
CA PHE A 282 25.38 9.49 -16.71
C PHE A 282 26.92 9.50 -16.78
N ALA A 283 27.50 9.40 -17.97
CA ALA A 283 28.96 9.34 -18.14
C ALA A 283 29.70 10.59 -17.63
N GLN A 284 29.06 11.77 -17.66
CA GLN A 284 29.64 13.03 -17.16
C GLN A 284 29.21 13.35 -15.72
N SER A 285 28.15 12.70 -15.22
CA SER A 285 27.69 12.90 -13.85
C SER A 285 28.74 12.43 -12.83
N PRO A 286 28.99 13.17 -11.74
CA PRO A 286 29.81 12.70 -10.61
C PRO A 286 29.33 11.37 -10.03
N VAL A 287 28.05 11.04 -10.19
CA VAL A 287 27.44 9.79 -9.72
C VAL A 287 28.09 8.56 -10.37
N SER A 288 28.54 8.65 -11.63
CA SER A 288 29.19 7.53 -12.34
C SER A 288 30.50 7.07 -11.71
N ARG A 289 31.14 7.89 -10.86
CA ARG A 289 32.34 7.50 -10.11
C ARG A 289 32.05 6.48 -9.01
N TYR A 290 30.80 6.42 -8.55
CA TYR A 290 30.36 5.58 -7.42
C TYR A 290 29.39 4.48 -7.86
N ILE A 291 28.61 4.73 -8.91
CA ILE A 291 27.58 3.82 -9.41
C ILE A 291 28.01 3.26 -10.77
N LYS A 292 28.04 1.93 -10.88
CA LYS A 292 28.15 1.22 -12.16
C LYS A 292 26.77 0.72 -12.57
N GLN A 293 26.27 1.16 -13.73
CA GLN A 293 25.06 0.61 -14.31
C GLN A 293 25.35 -0.79 -14.89
N VAL A 294 24.46 -1.73 -14.61
CA VAL A 294 24.47 -3.10 -15.12
C VAL A 294 23.13 -3.34 -15.81
N TRP A 295 23.17 -3.43 -17.13
CA TRP A 295 22.00 -3.79 -17.93
C TRP A 295 21.67 -5.26 -17.74
N THR A 296 20.44 -5.55 -17.36
CA THR A 296 19.87 -6.88 -17.24
C THR A 296 18.76 -7.01 -18.29
N ALA A 297 19.16 -7.11 -19.56
CA ALA A 297 18.20 -7.22 -20.65
C ALA A 297 17.35 -8.50 -20.52
N SER A 298 16.13 -8.48 -21.03
CA SER A 298 15.25 -9.65 -21.02
C SER A 298 15.96 -10.85 -21.67
N GLY A 299 16.03 -11.97 -20.96
CA GLY A 299 16.73 -13.18 -21.40
C GLY A 299 18.22 -13.28 -21.04
N ASP A 300 18.85 -12.20 -20.55
CA ASP A 300 20.26 -12.18 -20.13
C ASP A 300 20.46 -11.78 -18.65
N GLU A 301 19.36 -11.64 -17.90
CA GLU A 301 19.38 -11.18 -16.50
C GLU A 301 20.28 -12.06 -15.63
N ASP A 302 20.11 -13.38 -15.70
CA ASP A 302 20.87 -14.35 -14.93
C ASP A 302 22.38 -14.26 -15.19
N ALA A 303 22.79 -14.08 -16.45
CA ALA A 303 24.20 -13.98 -16.80
C ALA A 303 24.83 -12.69 -16.24
N ALA A 304 24.10 -11.58 -16.30
CA ALA A 304 24.51 -10.32 -15.68
C ALA A 304 24.66 -10.45 -14.16
N TYR A 305 23.71 -11.13 -13.50
CA TYR A 305 23.80 -11.41 -12.06
C TYR A 305 25.00 -12.30 -11.72
N ARG A 306 25.20 -13.43 -12.41
CA ARG A 306 26.35 -14.34 -12.19
C ARG A 306 27.69 -13.63 -12.37
N ARG A 307 27.78 -12.71 -13.33
CA ARG A 307 29.00 -11.94 -13.60
C ARG A 307 29.29 -10.89 -12.53
N GLU A 308 28.27 -10.16 -12.09
CA GLU A 308 28.49 -8.92 -11.32
C GLU A 308 28.27 -9.08 -9.81
N LEU A 309 27.38 -9.96 -9.37
CA LEU A 309 27.07 -10.17 -7.95
C LEU A 309 28.21 -10.71 -7.09
N PRO A 310 29.16 -11.55 -7.59
CA PRO A 310 30.30 -11.98 -6.79
C PRO A 310 31.15 -10.83 -6.25
N GLY A 311 31.12 -9.66 -6.90
CA GLY A 311 31.81 -8.45 -6.43
C GLY A 311 30.98 -7.59 -5.47
N CYS A 312 29.80 -8.04 -5.03
CA CYS A 312 28.92 -7.32 -4.14
C CYS A 312 28.97 -7.88 -2.72
N SER A 313 28.81 -6.99 -1.75
CA SER A 313 28.75 -7.30 -0.32
C SER A 313 27.31 -7.30 0.22
N HIS A 314 26.45 -6.52 -0.42
CA HIS A 314 25.06 -6.35 -0.05
C HIS A 314 24.17 -6.33 -1.29
N VAL A 315 22.89 -6.61 -1.09
CA VAL A 315 21.86 -6.48 -2.13
C VAL A 315 20.60 -5.84 -1.56
N VAL A 316 20.05 -4.87 -2.28
CA VAL A 316 18.74 -4.26 -2.02
C VAL A 316 17.84 -4.45 -3.23
N GLN A 317 16.64 -4.97 -2.98
CA GLN A 317 15.64 -5.22 -4.00
C GLN A 317 14.55 -4.14 -3.93
N ALA A 318 14.49 -3.28 -4.95
CA ALA A 318 13.48 -2.22 -5.10
C ALA A 318 12.47 -2.60 -6.21
N VAL A 319 11.95 -3.82 -6.11
CA VAL A 319 11.16 -4.49 -7.17
C VAL A 319 9.65 -4.43 -6.96
N GLY A 320 9.19 -3.67 -5.97
CA GLY A 320 7.78 -3.46 -5.69
C GLY A 320 7.38 -3.87 -4.28
N TYR A 321 6.06 -3.84 -4.06
CA TYR A 321 5.42 -4.12 -2.79
C TYR A 321 4.45 -5.27 -2.97
N LYS A 322 4.32 -6.10 -1.93
CA LYS A 322 3.29 -7.12 -1.82
C LYS A 322 2.33 -6.75 -0.71
N ARG A 323 1.06 -7.10 -0.91
CA ARG A 323 0.02 -6.97 0.10
C ARG A 323 0.44 -7.69 1.38
N ASP A 324 0.16 -7.06 2.53
CA ASP A 324 0.37 -7.69 3.84
C ASP A 324 -0.67 -8.82 4.05
N PRO A 325 -0.35 -9.85 4.86
CA PRO A 325 -1.23 -10.99 5.06
C PRO A 325 -2.66 -10.56 5.45
N LEU A 326 -3.65 -11.26 4.88
CA LEU A 326 -5.05 -11.08 5.25
C LEU A 326 -5.35 -11.87 6.53
N PRO A 327 -6.37 -11.48 7.30
CA PRO A 327 -6.95 -12.40 8.27
C PRO A 327 -7.43 -13.68 7.56
N GLN A 328 -7.51 -14.78 8.29
CA GLN A 328 -8.11 -16.00 7.75
C GLN A 328 -9.57 -15.72 7.41
N LEU A 329 -9.95 -15.91 6.16
CA LEU A 329 -11.32 -15.76 5.70
C LEU A 329 -11.96 -17.14 5.59
N ALA A 330 -13.16 -17.28 6.12
CA ALA A 330 -13.91 -18.52 6.06
C ALA A 330 -15.41 -18.27 5.88
N ILE A 331 -16.14 -19.31 5.48
CA ILE A 331 -17.58 -19.30 5.31
C ILE A 331 -18.20 -20.52 6.02
N THR A 332 -19.38 -20.34 6.61
CA THR A 332 -20.15 -21.43 7.24
C THR A 332 -21.62 -21.40 6.79
N ASP A 333 -22.24 -22.58 6.73
CA ASP A 333 -23.66 -22.75 6.44
C ASP A 333 -24.57 -22.44 7.64
N GLY A 334 -24.01 -22.08 8.79
CA GLY A 334 -24.73 -21.60 9.97
C GLY A 334 -24.29 -22.28 11.26
N ALA A 335 -25.09 -22.11 12.32
CA ALA A 335 -24.79 -22.66 13.63
C ALA A 335 -24.57 -24.18 13.60
N GLY A 336 -23.39 -24.61 14.05
CA GLY A 336 -23.01 -26.03 14.11
C GLY A 336 -22.38 -26.60 12.83
N ALA A 337 -22.37 -25.86 11.71
CA ALA A 337 -21.65 -26.25 10.50
C ALA A 337 -20.16 -25.87 10.59
N PRO A 338 -19.24 -26.72 10.09
CA PRO A 338 -17.82 -26.38 10.04
C PRO A 338 -17.60 -25.15 9.15
N ALA A 339 -16.64 -24.30 9.54
CA ALA A 339 -16.22 -23.18 8.72
C ALA A 339 -15.19 -23.67 7.68
N GLU A 340 -15.44 -23.38 6.41
CA GLU A 340 -14.55 -23.72 5.30
C GLU A 340 -13.72 -22.50 4.89
N PRO A 341 -12.44 -22.67 4.50
CA PRO A 341 -11.63 -21.57 3.98
C PRO A 341 -12.29 -20.87 2.78
N LEU A 342 -12.21 -19.55 2.76
CA LEU A 342 -12.77 -18.73 1.70
C LEU A 342 -11.65 -18.07 0.88
N ASP A 343 -11.38 -18.63 -0.29
CA ASP A 343 -10.49 -18.03 -1.28
C ASP A 343 -11.21 -16.90 -2.02
N VAL A 344 -10.57 -15.73 -2.08
CA VAL A 344 -11.17 -14.51 -2.62
C VAL A 344 -10.29 -13.82 -3.65
N ILE A 345 -10.93 -13.27 -4.67
CA ILE A 345 -10.33 -12.44 -5.70
C ILE A 345 -10.85 -11.02 -5.51
N TYR A 346 -9.96 -10.06 -5.44
CA TYR A 346 -10.33 -8.65 -5.30
C TYR A 346 -10.77 -8.07 -6.64
N ASP A 347 -11.93 -7.42 -6.68
CA ASP A 347 -12.39 -6.63 -7.82
C ASP A 347 -11.91 -5.18 -7.68
N ASN A 348 -10.91 -4.83 -8.48
CA ASN A 348 -10.29 -3.52 -8.48
C ASN A 348 -11.21 -2.36 -8.94
N LEU A 349 -12.40 -2.63 -9.48
CA LEU A 349 -13.33 -1.59 -9.94
C LEU A 349 -14.35 -1.19 -8.88
N SER A 350 -14.87 -2.16 -8.13
CA SER A 350 -15.91 -1.96 -7.11
C SER A 350 -15.37 -1.98 -5.68
N GLY A 351 -14.17 -2.50 -5.47
CA GLY A 351 -13.57 -2.71 -4.15
C GLY A 351 -14.19 -3.87 -3.36
N ARG A 352 -14.96 -4.72 -4.04
CA ARG A 352 -15.58 -5.93 -3.48
C ARG A 352 -14.66 -7.13 -3.70
N PHE A 353 -15.00 -8.24 -3.06
CA PHE A 353 -14.39 -9.53 -3.34
C PHE A 353 -15.37 -10.46 -4.04
N VAL A 354 -14.84 -11.32 -4.90
CA VAL A 354 -15.55 -12.42 -5.52
C VAL A 354 -14.89 -13.74 -5.17
N ARG A 355 -15.67 -14.82 -5.20
CA ARG A 355 -15.17 -16.21 -5.15
C ARG A 355 -15.47 -16.88 -6.49
N SER A 356 -14.62 -17.83 -6.88
CA SER A 356 -14.90 -18.71 -8.01
C SER A 356 -15.92 -19.77 -7.58
N VAL A 357 -16.93 -20.00 -8.40
CA VAL A 357 -17.93 -21.07 -8.20
C VAL A 357 -18.08 -21.88 -9.50
N PRO A 358 -18.35 -23.20 -9.41
CA PRO A 358 -18.56 -24.00 -10.61
C PRO A 358 -19.70 -23.44 -11.48
N ALA A 359 -19.54 -23.49 -12.80
CA ALA A 359 -20.55 -23.03 -13.75
C ALA A 359 -21.90 -23.76 -13.53
N GLY A 360 -23.01 -23.00 -13.55
CA GLY A 360 -24.35 -23.54 -13.31
C GLY A 360 -24.77 -23.68 -11.83
N SER A 361 -23.96 -23.20 -10.89
CA SER A 361 -24.37 -23.02 -9.49
C SER A 361 -25.38 -21.87 -9.39
N ALA A 362 -26.52 -22.07 -8.72
CA ALA A 362 -27.75 -21.25 -8.85
C ALA A 362 -27.70 -19.79 -8.28
N ALA A 363 -26.53 -19.11 -8.28
CA ALA A 363 -26.34 -17.77 -7.74
C ALA A 363 -25.89 -16.75 -8.81
N THR A 364 -26.83 -16.42 -9.69
CA THR A 364 -26.93 -15.22 -10.56
C THR A 364 -25.83 -14.89 -11.58
N SER A 365 -26.33 -14.79 -12.82
CA SER A 365 -25.83 -14.06 -13.97
C SER A 365 -25.14 -12.73 -13.66
N MET A 366 -23.88 -12.61 -14.08
CA MET A 366 -23.39 -11.36 -14.65
C MET A 366 -23.25 -11.56 -16.15
N SER A 367 -24.04 -10.81 -16.92
CA SER A 367 -23.76 -10.60 -18.34
C SER A 367 -22.41 -9.88 -18.45
N SER A 368 -21.42 -10.55 -19.01
CA SER A 368 -20.14 -9.96 -19.38
C SER A 368 -20.34 -8.93 -20.51
N THR A 369 -20.57 -7.66 -20.17
CA THR A 369 -20.42 -6.56 -21.13
C THR A 369 -18.98 -6.07 -21.14
N ALA A 370 -18.07 -6.93 -21.61
CA ALA A 370 -16.74 -6.54 -22.05
C ALA A 370 -16.21 -7.56 -23.09
N SER A 371 -16.30 -7.16 -24.36
CA SER A 371 -15.46 -7.58 -25.50
C SER A 371 -15.09 -9.06 -25.64
N GLY A 372 -15.84 -9.77 -26.50
CA GLY A 372 -15.26 -10.35 -27.72
C GLY A 372 -14.15 -11.41 -27.63
N GLU A 373 -14.00 -12.14 -26.52
CA GLU A 373 -13.13 -13.32 -26.47
C GLU A 373 -13.95 -14.58 -26.15
N GLN A 374 -13.72 -15.63 -26.93
CA GLN A 374 -14.42 -16.91 -26.88
C GLN A 374 -14.35 -17.50 -25.46
N HIS A 375 -15.50 -17.69 -24.82
CA HIS A 375 -15.60 -18.33 -23.50
C HIS A 375 -15.19 -19.79 -23.58
N ALA A 376 -14.04 -20.12 -22.99
CA ALA A 376 -13.78 -21.46 -22.47
C ALA A 376 -14.67 -21.68 -21.23
N GLU A 377 -15.20 -22.89 -21.05
CA GLU A 377 -15.90 -23.32 -19.82
C GLU A 377 -15.03 -23.00 -18.59
N GLY A 378 -15.41 -21.96 -17.84
CA GLY A 378 -14.68 -21.49 -16.67
C GLY A 378 -15.63 -21.15 -15.54
N ASP A 379 -15.14 -21.25 -14.30
CA ASP A 379 -15.88 -20.92 -13.09
C ASP A 379 -16.57 -19.55 -13.17
N GLU A 380 -17.81 -19.48 -12.70
CA GLU A 380 -18.54 -18.24 -12.50
C GLU A 380 -17.98 -17.47 -11.28
N LYS A 381 -18.22 -16.15 -11.23
CA LYS A 381 -17.78 -15.28 -10.14
C LYS A 381 -18.96 -14.78 -9.34
N GLU A 382 -18.98 -15.11 -8.05
CA GLU A 382 -20.00 -14.65 -7.11
C GLU A 382 -19.40 -13.64 -6.13
N PHE A 383 -20.08 -12.53 -5.87
CA PHE A 383 -19.64 -11.57 -4.86
C PHE A 383 -19.73 -12.15 -3.44
N VAL A 384 -18.69 -11.93 -2.66
CA VAL A 384 -18.68 -12.21 -1.22
C VAL A 384 -19.42 -11.07 -0.50
N PRO A 385 -20.56 -11.33 0.18
CA PRO A 385 -21.34 -10.28 0.83
C PRO A 385 -20.56 -9.59 1.95
N GLY A 386 -20.65 -8.26 2.01
CA GLY A 386 -20.08 -7.47 3.09
C GLY A 386 -18.56 -7.44 3.18
N LEU A 387 -17.82 -8.02 2.22
CA LEU A 387 -16.36 -8.02 2.22
C LEU A 387 -15.82 -7.02 1.20
N PHE A 388 -15.04 -6.06 1.67
CA PHE A 388 -14.51 -4.95 0.86
C PHE A 388 -13.03 -4.72 1.13
N GLY A 389 -12.34 -4.07 0.19
CA GLY A 389 -10.92 -3.74 0.28
C GLY A 389 -10.62 -2.34 -0.23
N ALA A 390 -9.64 -1.68 0.38
CA ALA A 390 -9.15 -0.39 -0.09
C ALA A 390 -7.65 -0.18 0.20
N GLY A 391 -7.05 0.76 -0.54
CA GLY A 391 -5.67 1.19 -0.31
C GLY A 391 -4.64 0.46 -1.17
N ILE A 392 -3.36 0.54 -0.80
CA ILE A 392 -2.25 -0.05 -1.56
C ILE A 392 -2.34 -1.60 -1.67
N ALA A 393 -3.00 -2.24 -0.70
CA ALA A 393 -3.30 -3.67 -0.73
C ALA A 393 -4.34 -4.04 -1.80
N PHE A 394 -5.22 -3.09 -2.11
CA PHE A 394 -6.46 -3.25 -2.87
C PHE A 394 -6.69 -2.01 -3.75
N PRO A 395 -5.75 -1.68 -4.65
CA PRO A 395 -5.81 -0.42 -5.39
C PRO A 395 -6.88 -0.47 -6.48
N GLU A 396 -7.42 0.69 -6.81
CA GLU A 396 -8.30 0.84 -7.98
C GLU A 396 -7.53 0.56 -9.26
N ARG A 397 -8.11 -0.20 -10.19
CA ARG A 397 -7.59 -0.36 -11.55
C ARG A 397 -8.10 0.80 -12.39
N VAL A 398 -7.19 1.56 -12.97
CA VAL A 398 -7.49 2.71 -13.83
C VAL A 398 -6.92 2.47 -15.23
N THR A 399 -7.62 3.01 -16.23
CA THR A 399 -7.15 3.01 -17.63
C THR A 399 -6.99 4.46 -18.05
N ASP A 400 -5.81 4.82 -18.53
CA ASP A 400 -5.55 6.17 -19.03
C ASP A 400 -6.17 6.39 -20.44
N PRO A 401 -6.26 7.63 -20.94
CA PRO A 401 -6.79 7.92 -22.28
C PRO A 401 -6.08 7.23 -23.45
N TYR A 402 -4.88 6.67 -23.24
CA TYR A 402 -4.14 5.89 -24.24
C TYR A 402 -4.35 4.38 -24.09
N GLY A 403 -5.23 3.95 -23.19
CA GLY A 403 -5.53 2.54 -22.96
C GLY A 403 -4.53 1.83 -22.04
N ASN A 404 -3.57 2.55 -21.44
CA ASN A 404 -2.64 1.92 -20.50
C ASN A 404 -3.36 1.66 -19.18
N VAL A 405 -3.17 0.46 -18.64
CA VAL A 405 -3.76 0.03 -17.37
C VAL A 405 -2.75 0.23 -16.24
N GLU A 406 -3.19 0.91 -15.19
CA GLU A 406 -2.41 1.11 -13.96
C GLU A 406 -3.24 0.85 -12.71
N TYR A 407 -2.57 0.79 -11.56
CA TYR A 407 -3.20 0.70 -10.25
C TYR A 407 -3.00 2.00 -9.48
N ALA A 408 -4.09 2.63 -9.09
CA ALA A 408 -4.08 3.95 -8.45
C ALA A 408 -3.61 3.86 -6.99
N VAL A 409 -2.35 4.20 -6.74
CA VAL A 409 -1.74 4.18 -5.40
C VAL A 409 -1.34 5.59 -4.97
N GLY A 410 -1.97 6.08 -3.91
CA GLY A 410 -1.70 7.41 -3.35
C GLY A 410 -2.87 7.89 -2.49
N PHE A 411 -2.62 8.81 -1.57
CA PHE A 411 -3.61 9.23 -0.57
C PHE A 411 -4.89 9.74 -1.22
N PHE A 412 -4.78 10.74 -2.10
CA PHE A 412 -5.93 11.30 -2.78
C PHE A 412 -6.60 10.33 -3.77
N LYS A 413 -5.84 9.37 -4.31
CA LYS A 413 -6.39 8.30 -5.17
C LYS A 413 -7.27 7.36 -4.35
N PHE A 414 -6.83 6.95 -3.17
CA PHE A 414 -7.65 6.16 -2.24
C PHE A 414 -8.95 6.90 -1.90
N MET A 415 -8.88 8.21 -1.69
CA MET A 415 -10.07 9.03 -1.42
C MET A 415 -11.01 9.13 -2.60
N LYS A 416 -10.51 9.37 -3.82
CA LYS A 416 -11.33 9.35 -5.04
C LYS A 416 -12.06 8.02 -5.21
N PHE A 417 -11.35 6.92 -5.02
CA PHE A 417 -11.92 5.58 -5.07
C PHE A 417 -13.00 5.39 -4.00
N ALA A 418 -12.67 5.60 -2.73
CA ALA A 418 -13.60 5.39 -1.62
C ALA A 418 -14.87 6.25 -1.73
N ARG A 419 -14.75 7.52 -2.15
CA ARG A 419 -15.93 8.38 -2.38
C ARG A 419 -16.87 7.84 -3.45
N ARG A 420 -16.35 7.12 -4.44
CA ARG A 420 -17.13 6.49 -5.50
C ARG A 420 -17.81 5.21 -5.01
N VAL A 421 -17.08 4.33 -4.33
CA VAL A 421 -17.55 2.96 -4.07
C VAL A 421 -18.20 2.75 -2.70
N VAL A 422 -17.82 3.48 -1.65
CA VAL A 422 -18.38 3.32 -0.30
C VAL A 422 -19.91 3.51 -0.26
N PRO A 423 -20.51 4.48 -0.99
CA PRO A 423 -21.98 4.59 -1.04
C PRO A 423 -22.67 3.33 -1.59
N GLU A 424 -22.05 2.61 -2.52
CA GLU A 424 -22.56 1.35 -3.07
C GLU A 424 -22.41 0.20 -2.07
N TRP A 425 -21.37 0.24 -1.22
CA TRP A 425 -21.15 -0.76 -0.17
C TRP A 425 -22.24 -0.69 0.90
N VAL A 426 -22.64 0.52 1.28
CA VAL A 426 -23.64 0.76 2.35
C VAL A 426 -25.08 0.57 1.86
N THR A 427 -25.36 0.78 0.57
CA THR A 427 -26.74 0.62 0.03
C THR A 427 -27.13 -0.81 -0.30
N ARG A 428 -26.15 -1.73 -0.33
CA ARG A 428 -26.35 -3.14 -0.73
C ARG A 428 -26.17 -4.14 0.42
N THR A 429 -26.01 -3.64 1.65
CA THR A 429 -26.25 -4.40 2.88
C THR A 429 -27.69 -4.29 3.30
#